data_AF-A0A960QBI6-F1
#
_entry.id   AF-A0A960QBI6-F1
#
_cell.length_a   1.000
_cell.length_b   1.000
_cell.length_c   1.000
_cell.angle_alpha   90.00
_cell.angle_beta   90.00
_cell.angle_gamma   90.00
#
_symmetry.space_group_name_H-M   'P 1'
#
loop_
_entity.id
_entity.type
_entity.pdbx_description
1 polymer ?
#
loop_
_entity_poly.entity_id
_entity_poly.type
_entity_poly.pdbx_seq_one_letter_code
_entity_poly.pdbx_strand_id
1 'polypeptide(L)'
;MSRDTLIIPEPLRDRLREALIYFPDLERILKASPREPVSTEPGLFRVDCALPIPRQMDPETSELRVLNVYLREVAGGSLEIQRIDGLEPVAPA
;
A
#
# COMPACT_ATOMS: atom_id res chain seq x y z
N MET A 1 2.76 14.57 18.28
CA MET A 1 3.00 13.96 16.96
C MET A 1 2.36 12.59 16.97
N SER A 2 1.22 12.44 16.29
CA SER A 2 0.44 11.21 16.31
C SER A 2 1.28 10.05 15.77
N ARG A 3 1.51 9.04 16.61
CA ARG A 3 2.06 7.76 16.18
C ARG A 3 0.90 6.97 15.56
N ASP A 4 0.47 7.35 14.36
CA ASP A 4 -0.41 6.50 13.56
C ASP A 4 0.42 5.25 13.22
N THR A 5 0.27 4.20 14.03
CA THR A 5 0.92 2.91 13.79
C THR A 5 0.18 2.22 12.65
N LEU A 6 0.91 1.87 11.59
CA LEU A 6 0.37 1.11 10.48
C LEU A 6 0.53 -0.39 10.77
N ILE A 7 -0.58 -1.12 10.76
CA ILE A 7 -0.62 -2.56 10.95
C ILE A 7 -0.75 -3.22 9.58
N ILE A 8 0.20 -4.11 9.26
CA ILE A 8 0.14 -4.94 8.06
C ILE A 8 -0.10 -6.39 8.48
N PRO A 9 -1.26 -6.97 8.12
CA PRO A 9 -1.50 -8.41 8.22
C PRO A 9 -0.40 -9.23 7.54
N GLU A 10 0.01 -10.35 8.14
CA GLU A 10 1.06 -11.23 7.58
C GLU A 10 0.84 -11.61 6.10
N PRO A 11 -0.36 -11.98 5.64
CA PRO A 11 -0.58 -12.33 4.24
C PRO A 11 -0.25 -11.19 3.25
N LEU A 12 -0.41 -9.94 3.67
CA LEU A 12 -0.07 -8.78 2.84
C LEU A 12 1.43 -8.51 2.84
N ARG A 13 2.16 -8.85 3.90
CA ARG A 13 3.63 -8.70 3.94
C ARG A 13 4.31 -9.57 2.89
N ASP A 14 3.83 -10.79 2.71
CA ASP A 14 4.39 -11.70 1.70
C ASP A 14 4.09 -11.19 0.28
N ARG A 15 2.86 -10.74 0.01
CA ARG A 15 2.51 -10.12 -1.28
C ARG A 15 3.34 -8.87 -1.59
N LEU A 16 3.60 -8.02 -0.59
CA LEU A 16 4.47 -6.85 -0.75
C LEU A 16 5.90 -7.26 -1.11
N ARG A 17 6.42 -8.32 -0.47
CA ARG A 17 7.76 -8.85 -0.77
C ARG A 17 7.84 -9.40 -2.19
N GLU A 18 6.85 -10.16 -2.63
CA GLU A 18 6.76 -10.70 -3.99
C GLU A 18 6.67 -9.59 -5.04
N ALA A 19 5.99 -8.49 -4.73
CA ALA A 19 5.92 -7.30 -5.56
C ALA A 19 7.15 -6.39 -5.45
N LEU A 20 8.20 -6.78 -4.72
CA LEU A 20 9.42 -6.00 -4.48
C LEU A 20 9.15 -4.61 -3.86
N ILE A 21 8.09 -4.50 -3.04
CA ILE A 21 7.70 -3.25 -2.39
C ILE A 21 8.28 -3.22 -0.99
N TYR A 22 9.11 -2.21 -0.72
CA TYR A 22 9.67 -2.01 0.60
C TYR A 22 8.68 -1.30 1.52
N PHE A 23 8.42 -1.90 2.69
CA PHE A 23 7.41 -1.39 3.61
C PHE A 23 7.64 0.06 4.07
N PRO A 24 8.87 0.47 4.48
CA PRO A 24 9.12 1.86 4.86
C PRO A 24 8.77 2.89 3.78
N ASP A 25 8.93 2.55 2.50
CA ASP A 25 8.51 3.43 1.40
C ASP A 25 6.99 3.49 1.26
N LEU A 26 6.32 2.34 1.34
CA LEU A 26 4.87 2.29 1.37
C LEU A 26 4.30 3.11 2.54
N GLU A 27 4.82 2.90 3.76
CA GLU A 27 4.41 3.63 4.96
C GLU A 27 4.60 5.15 4.79
N ARG A 28 5.76 5.56 4.27
CA ARG A 28 6.06 6.98 4.01
C ARG A 28 5.07 7.61 3.05
N ILE A 29 4.72 6.92 1.96
CA ILE A 29 3.76 7.45 0.99
C ILE A 29 2.34 7.44 1.56
N LEU A 30 1.92 6.38 2.25
CA LEU A 30 0.59 6.33 2.89
C LEU A 30 0.38 7.43 3.93
N LYS A 31 1.44 7.87 4.60
CA LYS A 31 1.41 9.00 5.54
C LYS A 31 1.37 10.37 4.84
N ALA A 32 1.90 10.46 3.62
CA ALA A 32 1.96 11.69 2.85
C ALA A 32 0.74 11.88 1.91
N SER A 33 0.09 10.78 1.51
CA SER A 33 -1.06 10.80 0.61
C SER A 33 -2.38 11.10 1.34
N PRO A 34 -3.32 11.79 0.67
CA PRO A 34 -4.66 11.99 1.21
C PRO A 34 -5.41 10.65 1.33
N ARG A 35 -6.27 10.55 2.35
CA ARG A 35 -7.13 9.40 2.59
C ARG A 35 -8.55 9.74 2.14
N GLU A 36 -9.12 8.93 1.26
CA GLU A 36 -10.48 9.11 0.75
C GLU A 36 -11.42 8.09 1.40
N PRO A 37 -12.56 8.49 1.98
CA PRO A 37 -13.52 7.53 2.52
C PRO A 37 -14.18 6.72 1.40
N VAL A 38 -14.32 5.41 1.59
CA VAL A 38 -15.01 4.52 0.64
C VAL A 38 -16.50 4.56 0.91
N SER A 39 -17.29 5.11 -0.03
CA SER A 39 -18.73 5.37 0.19
C SER A 39 -19.56 4.13 0.52
N THR A 40 -19.14 2.95 0.06
CA THR A 40 -19.85 1.68 0.27
C THR A 40 -19.45 0.96 1.55
N GLU A 41 -18.39 1.38 2.23
CA GLU A 41 -17.81 0.67 3.37
C GLU A 41 -17.45 1.65 4.51
N PRO A 42 -18.35 1.86 5.49
CA PRO A 42 -18.09 2.77 6.61
C PRO A 42 -16.80 2.41 7.37
N GLY A 43 -15.97 3.43 7.64
CA GLY A 43 -14.69 3.25 8.33
C GLY A 43 -13.57 2.68 7.47
N LEU A 44 -13.80 2.46 6.18
CA LEU A 44 -12.76 2.12 5.21
C LEU A 44 -12.32 3.38 4.46
N PHE A 45 -11.01 3.54 4.36
CA PHE A 45 -10.36 4.62 3.61
C PHE A 45 -9.54 4.02 2.49
N ARG A 46 -9.57 4.64 1.32
CA ARG A 46 -8.69 4.36 0.20
C ARG A 46 -7.58 5.40 0.16
N VAL A 47 -6.37 4.94 -0.11
CA VAL A 47 -5.22 5.78 -0.41
C VAL A 47 -4.63 5.33 -1.73
N ASP A 48 -4.55 6.27 -2.67
CA ASP A 48 -3.91 6.05 -3.94
C ASP A 48 -2.43 6.40 -3.77
N CYS A 49 -1.54 5.44 -3.99
CA CYS A 49 -0.10 5.62 -3.84
C CYS A 49 0.66 5.18 -5.08
N ALA A 50 1.52 6.08 -5.57
CA ALA A 50 2.42 5.79 -6.68
C ALA A 50 3.82 5.49 -6.13
N LEU A 51 4.31 4.27 -6.36
CA LEU A 51 5.60 3.79 -5.86
C LEU A 51 6.50 3.38 -7.04
N PRO A 52 7.78 3.77 -7.04
CA PRO A 52 8.75 3.18 -7.94
C PRO A 52 9.03 1.74 -7.50
N ILE A 53 8.77 0.78 -8.38
CA ILE A 53 9.00 -0.65 -8.13
C ILE A 53 10.05 -1.15 -9.15
N PRO A 54 11.10 -1.87 -8.72
CA PRO A 54 12.06 -2.47 -9.62
C PRO A 54 11.37 -3.41 -10.62
N ARG A 55 11.73 -3.33 -11.91
CA ARG A 55 11.21 -4.26 -12.90
C ARG A 55 11.79 -5.66 -12.67
N GLN A 56 10.95 -6.69 -12.78
CA GLN A 56 11.40 -8.07 -12.58
C GLN A 56 12.47 -8.52 -13.60
N MET A 57 12.36 -8.08 -14.86
CA MET A 57 13.32 -8.46 -15.91
C MET A 57 14.57 -7.55 -15.97
N ASP A 58 14.51 -6.37 -15.36
CA ASP A 58 15.61 -5.40 -15.35
C ASP A 58 15.59 -4.60 -14.02
N PRO A 59 16.18 -5.16 -12.95
CA PRO A 59 16.12 -4.56 -11.62
C PRO A 59 16.90 -3.25 -11.49
N GLU A 60 17.70 -2.85 -12.50
CA GLU A 60 18.33 -1.52 -12.55
C GLU A 60 17.34 -0.42 -12.93
N THR A 61 16.20 -0.81 -13.50
CA THR A 61 15.12 0.11 -13.87
C THR A 61 13.92 -0.05 -12.94
N SER A 62 13.29 1.08 -12.62
CA SER A 62 12.04 1.10 -11.86
C SER A 62 10.89 1.52 -12.77
N GLU A 63 9.71 0.95 -12.54
CA GLU A 63 8.46 1.46 -13.08
C GLU A 63 7.63 2.10 -11.97
N LEU A 64 6.92 3.18 -12.30
CA LEU A 64 5.99 3.79 -11.37
C LEU A 64 4.70 2.97 -11.38
N ARG A 65 4.37 2.35 -10.25
CA ARG A 65 3.13 1.60 -10.09
C ARG A 65 2.18 2.33 -9.15
N VAL A 66 0.92 2.43 -9.57
CA VAL A 66 -0.16 2.97 -8.73
C VAL A 66 -0.83 1.81 -8.01
N LEU A 67 -0.85 1.89 -6.69
CA LEU A 67 -1.55 0.95 -5.81
C LEU A 67 -2.73 1.65 -5.16
N ASN A 68 -3.81 0.91 -4.97
CA ASN A 68 -4.93 1.35 -4.16
C ASN A 68 -4.86 0.61 -2.83
N VAL A 69 -4.57 1.33 -1.76
CA VAL A 69 -4.41 0.77 -0.42
C VAL A 69 -5.65 1.09 0.41
N TYR A 70 -6.28 0.07 0.95
CA TYR A 70 -7.48 0.19 1.76
C TYR A 70 -7.11 0.03 3.22
N LEU A 71 -7.36 1.08 3.99
CA LEU A 71 -7.02 1.21 5.40
C LEU A 71 -8.30 1.25 6.23
N ARG A 72 -8.30 0.57 7.37
CA ARG A 72 -9.37 0.68 8.37
C ARG A 72 -8.77 1.14 9.69
N GLU A 73 -9.45 2.06 10.35
CA GLU A 73 -9.08 2.43 11.72
C GLU A 73 -9.40 1.28 12.68
N VAL A 74 -8.44 0.95 13.53
CA VAL A 74 -8.58 -0.03 14.60
C VAL A 74 -8.36 0.63 15.96
N ALA A 75 -8.60 -0.12 17.04
CA ALA A 75 -8.50 0.37 18.41
C ALA A 75 -7.13 1.04 18.67
N GLY A 76 -7.16 2.18 19.36
CA GLY A 76 -5.95 2.93 19.71
C GLY A 76 -5.43 3.87 18.61
N GLY A 77 -6.23 4.16 17.58
CA GLY A 77 -5.87 5.13 16.53
C GLY A 77 -4.86 4.60 15.52
N SER A 78 -4.71 3.28 15.44
CA SER A 78 -3.85 2.62 14.46
C SER A 78 -4.64 2.35 13.18
N LEU A 79 -3.92 2.23 12.05
CA LEU A 79 -4.52 1.93 10.75
C LEU A 79 -4.08 0.55 10.32
N GLU A 80 -5.03 -0.32 10.02
CA GLU A 80 -4.77 -1.65 9.49
C GLU A 80 -4.99 -1.68 7.99
N ILE A 81 -4.03 -2.21 7.23
CA ILE A 81 -4.20 -2.48 5.82
C ILE A 81 -5.15 -3.68 5.64
N GLN A 82 -6.32 -3.43 5.07
CA GLN A 82 -7.31 -4.47 4.75
C GLN A 82 -7.02 -5.11 3.39
N ARG A 83 -6.66 -4.30 2.39
CA ARG A 83 -6.44 -4.72 1.00
C ARG A 83 -5.46 -3.82 0.30
N ILE A 84 -4.73 -4.38 -0.66
CA ILE A 84 -3.93 -3.63 -1.63
C ILE A 84 -4.26 -4.17 -3.03
N ASP A 85 -4.73 -3.29 -3.90
CA ASP A 85 -4.99 -3.59 -5.31
C ASP A 85 -3.83 -3.02 -6.15
N GLY A 86 -3.49 -3.69 -7.26
CA GLY A 86 -2.37 -3.30 -8.13
C GLY A 86 -1.02 -3.93 -7.74
N LEU A 87 -1.02 -4.97 -6.89
CA LEU A 87 0.19 -5.73 -6.58
C LEU A 87 0.59 -6.72 -7.67
N GLU A 88 -0.31 -7.05 -8.60
CA GLU A 88 0.00 -7.99 -9.68
C GLU A 88 1.12 -7.43 -10.57
N PRO A 89 2.05 -8.29 -11.04
CA PRO A 89 2.98 -7.90 -12.09
C PRO A 89 2.18 -7.56 -13.36
N VAL A 90 2.49 -6.42 -13.98
CA VAL A 90 1.95 -6.10 -15.29
C VAL A 90 2.49 -7.15 -16.26
N ALA A 91 1.61 -8.00 -16.80
CA ALA A 91 2.01 -8.98 -17.80
C ALA A 91 2.67 -8.23 -18.97
N PRO A 92 3.80 -8.72 -19.50
CA PRO A 92 4.37 -8.12 -20.70
C PRO A 92 3.32 -8.17 -21.83
N ALA A 93 3.05 -7.01 -22.41
CA ALA A 93 2.18 -6.87 -23.59
C ALA A 93 2.84 -7.48 -24.84
#